data_AF-A0A8H4XTJ3-F1
#
_entry.id   AF-A0A8H4XTJ3-F1
#
_cell.length_a   1.000
_cell.length_b   1.000
_cell.length_c   1.000
_cell.angle_alpha   90.00
_cell.angle_beta   90.00
_cell.angle_gamma   90.00
#
_symmetry.space_group_name_H-M   'P 1'
#
loop_
_entity.id
_entity.type
_entity.pdbx_description
1 polymer ?
#
loop_
_entity_poly.entity_id
_entity_poly.type
_entity_poly.pdbx_seq_one_letter_code
_entity_poly.pdbx_strand_id
1 'polypeptide(L)'
;MGDLGRLYVAEDVVPAYKKAIHHADLILPNQFETEILSGIKISDTTDLANAITSIHRTYGVPHIIVTSVQLSNLGSSTPSGLMTVIGSTVRSDGSPRLFRVDIPALECNFNGTGDMFAALTVARLREAVYATGSTLRNTKSWVSPDDVSPTELPLAKSTEKVLSSMHAILLKTMEAREVELAATAHTIDPTGLTEEQFEIREHLRRTKAAE
;
A
#
# COMPACT_ATOMS: atom_id res chain seq x y z
N MET A 1 5.28 -5.60 -8.70
CA MET A 1 6.27 -5.40 -9.78
C MET A 1 7.63 -5.02 -9.24
N GLY A 2 7.71 -4.08 -8.30
CA GLY A 2 8.99 -3.66 -7.73
C GLY A 2 8.81 -2.74 -6.54
N ASP A 3 9.89 -2.42 -5.85
CA ASP A 3 9.91 -1.46 -4.75
C ASP A 3 11.33 -0.87 -4.62
N LEU A 4 11.51 0.20 -3.84
CA LEU A 4 12.81 0.84 -3.58
C LEU A 4 13.59 1.19 -4.87
N GLY A 5 12.87 1.57 -5.93
CA GLY A 5 13.46 1.96 -7.21
C GLY A 5 13.93 0.80 -8.09
N ARG A 6 13.62 -0.46 -7.74
CA ARG A 6 14.06 -1.65 -8.49
C ARG A 6 12.87 -2.53 -8.86
N LEU A 7 12.89 -3.07 -10.08
CA LEU A 7 11.97 -4.12 -10.49
C LEU A 7 12.40 -5.46 -9.87
N TYR A 8 11.42 -6.21 -9.38
CA TYR A 8 11.60 -7.58 -8.88
C TYR A 8 11.13 -8.63 -9.90
N VAL A 9 10.69 -8.17 -11.06
CA VAL A 9 10.16 -8.99 -12.15
C VAL A 9 10.99 -8.75 -13.42
N ALA A 10 10.93 -9.69 -14.35
CA ALA A 10 11.53 -9.52 -15.66
C ALA A 10 10.90 -8.32 -16.39
N GLU A 11 11.68 -7.64 -17.24
CA GLU A 11 11.27 -6.37 -17.87
C GLU A 11 10.03 -6.53 -18.77
N ASP A 12 9.83 -7.72 -19.34
CA ASP A 12 8.69 -8.09 -20.18
C ASP A 12 7.36 -8.22 -19.40
N VAL A 13 7.43 -8.36 -18.07
CA VAL A 13 6.26 -8.42 -17.19
C VAL A 13 5.56 -7.05 -17.09
N VAL A 14 6.29 -5.95 -17.17
CA VAL A 14 5.72 -4.60 -17.07
C VAL A 14 4.74 -4.31 -18.23
N PRO A 15 5.09 -4.54 -19.51
CA PRO A 15 4.13 -4.46 -20.61
C PRO A 15 2.89 -5.34 -20.44
N ALA A 16 3.04 -6.54 -19.84
CA ALA A 16 1.91 -7.44 -19.60
C ALA A 16 0.95 -6.85 -18.56
N TYR A 17 1.46 -6.32 -17.44
CA TYR A 17 0.63 -5.64 -16.45
C TYR A 17 -0.07 -4.40 -17.03
N LYS A 18 0.65 -3.57 -17.80
CA LYS A 18 0.05 -2.39 -18.47
C LYS A 18 -1.15 -2.77 -19.33
N LYS A 19 -1.09 -3.90 -20.06
CA LYS A 19 -2.23 -4.44 -20.81
C LYS A 19 -3.35 -4.92 -19.90
N ALA A 20 -3.02 -5.61 -18.81
CA ALA A 20 -4.01 -6.16 -17.89
C ALA A 20 -4.80 -5.09 -17.12
N ILE A 21 -4.19 -3.95 -16.78
CA ILE A 21 -4.82 -2.88 -15.98
C ILE A 21 -6.05 -2.29 -16.68
N HIS A 22 -6.12 -2.33 -18.01
CA HIS A 22 -7.32 -1.91 -18.76
C HIS A 22 -8.59 -2.71 -18.42
N HIS A 23 -8.44 -3.86 -17.77
CA HIS A 23 -9.54 -4.73 -17.35
C HIS A 23 -9.78 -4.69 -15.83
N ALA A 24 -9.02 -3.88 -15.09
CA ALA A 24 -9.13 -3.78 -13.65
C ALA A 24 -10.10 -2.68 -13.21
N ASP A 25 -10.91 -2.97 -12.20
CA ASP A 25 -11.77 -1.98 -11.54
C ASP A 25 -11.03 -1.21 -10.43
N LEU A 26 -10.01 -1.85 -9.84
CA LEU A 26 -9.20 -1.33 -8.75
C LEU A 26 -7.77 -1.82 -8.91
N ILE A 27 -6.81 -0.92 -8.76
CA ILE A 27 -5.38 -1.26 -8.63
C ILE A 27 -4.80 -0.69 -7.34
N LEU A 28 -3.80 -1.38 -6.81
CA LEU A 28 -3.18 -1.07 -5.52
C LEU A 28 -1.66 -0.90 -5.65
N PRO A 29 -1.16 0.00 -6.53
CA PRO A 29 0.27 0.15 -6.74
C PRO A 29 0.95 0.75 -5.49
N ASN A 30 2.23 0.48 -5.29
CA ASN A 30 3.07 1.33 -4.43
C ASN A 30 3.52 2.59 -5.19
N GLN A 31 4.31 3.48 -4.54
CA GLN A 31 4.82 4.69 -5.19
C GLN A 31 5.63 4.38 -6.46
N PHE A 32 6.57 3.43 -6.41
CA PHE A 32 7.43 3.10 -7.54
C PHE A 32 6.64 2.55 -8.74
N GLU A 33 5.68 1.67 -8.48
CA GLU A 33 4.78 1.14 -9.51
C GLU A 33 3.92 2.24 -10.12
N THR A 34 3.48 3.21 -9.31
CA THR A 34 2.75 4.40 -9.79
C THR A 34 3.60 5.20 -10.77
N GLU A 35 4.90 5.39 -10.50
CA GLU A 35 5.83 6.05 -11.43
C GLU A 35 5.96 5.28 -12.74
N ILE A 36 6.11 3.95 -12.69
CA ILE A 36 6.23 3.09 -13.89
C ILE A 36 4.95 3.14 -14.74
N LEU A 37 3.79 3.09 -14.10
CA LEU A 37 2.50 3.06 -14.77
C LEU A 37 2.16 4.41 -15.40
N SER A 38 2.44 5.51 -14.71
CA SER A 38 2.17 6.87 -15.19
C SER A 38 3.24 7.42 -16.13
N GLY A 39 4.48 6.92 -16.04
CA GLY A 39 5.65 7.53 -16.68
C GLY A 39 6.12 8.84 -16.03
N ILE A 40 5.57 9.19 -14.85
CA ILE A 40 5.86 10.44 -14.14
C ILE A 40 6.67 10.11 -12.90
N LYS A 41 7.82 10.79 -12.73
CA LYS A 41 8.61 10.72 -11.50
C LYS A 41 7.90 11.53 -10.41
N ILE A 42 7.69 10.94 -9.24
CA ILE A 42 6.93 11.57 -8.15
C ILE A 42 7.92 12.21 -7.17
N SER A 43 8.02 13.54 -7.22
CA SER A 43 8.90 14.34 -6.37
C SER A 43 8.13 15.26 -5.42
N ASP A 44 6.85 15.53 -5.71
CA ASP A 44 5.94 16.23 -4.80
C ASP A 44 4.49 15.69 -4.89
N THR A 45 3.57 16.32 -4.15
CA THR A 45 2.15 15.94 -4.15
C THR A 45 1.41 16.28 -5.45
N THR A 46 1.91 17.25 -6.22
CA THR A 46 1.38 17.63 -7.52
C THR A 46 1.76 16.59 -8.57
N ASP A 47 3.00 16.11 -8.57
CA ASP A 47 3.43 14.98 -9.39
C ASP A 47 2.59 13.74 -9.11
N LEU A 48 2.32 13.44 -7.84
CA LEU A 48 1.46 12.31 -7.46
C LEU A 48 0.03 12.46 -8.02
N ALA A 49 -0.56 13.64 -7.92
CA ALA A 49 -1.89 13.91 -8.48
C ALA A 49 -1.88 13.77 -10.01
N ASN A 50 -0.83 14.26 -10.69
CA ASN A 50 -0.65 14.12 -12.13
C ASN A 50 -0.46 12.65 -12.55
N ALA A 51 0.33 11.88 -11.78
CA ALA A 51 0.55 10.46 -11.99
C ALA A 51 -0.76 9.67 -11.89
N ILE A 52 -1.54 9.89 -10.84
CA ILE A 52 -2.85 9.25 -10.66
C ILE A 52 -3.82 9.65 -11.78
N THR A 53 -3.85 10.93 -12.16
CA THR A 53 -4.66 11.42 -13.29
C THR A 53 -4.28 10.71 -14.60
N SER A 54 -2.97 10.60 -14.87
CA SER A 54 -2.44 9.90 -16.04
C SER A 54 -2.86 8.43 -16.06
N ILE A 55 -2.80 7.74 -14.92
CA ILE A 55 -3.20 6.32 -14.82
C ILE A 55 -4.70 6.16 -15.07
N HIS A 56 -5.57 6.97 -14.44
CA HIS A 56 -7.01 6.92 -14.71
C HIS A 56 -7.31 7.11 -16.21
N ARG A 57 -6.68 8.10 -16.85
CA ARG A 57 -6.91 8.41 -18.27
C ARG A 57 -6.35 7.37 -19.23
N THR A 58 -5.13 6.89 -18.95
CA THR A 58 -4.42 5.98 -19.84
C THR A 58 -5.04 4.59 -19.79
N TYR A 59 -5.35 4.09 -18.60
CA TYR A 59 -5.82 2.72 -18.44
C TYR A 59 -7.34 2.60 -18.27
N GLY A 60 -8.05 3.69 -17.96
CA GLY A 60 -9.49 3.65 -17.70
C GLY A 60 -9.85 2.99 -16.37
N VAL A 61 -8.88 2.80 -15.47
CA VAL A 61 -9.12 2.18 -14.16
C VAL A 61 -9.92 3.13 -13.26
N PRO A 62 -11.06 2.72 -12.69
CA PRO A 62 -11.89 3.61 -11.88
C PRO A 62 -11.32 3.95 -10.50
N HIS A 63 -10.69 2.96 -9.85
CA HIS A 63 -10.20 3.10 -8.48
C HIS A 63 -8.70 2.81 -8.38
N ILE A 64 -7.99 3.66 -7.64
CA ILE A 64 -6.55 3.51 -7.39
C ILE A 64 -6.31 3.72 -5.90
N ILE A 65 -5.53 2.86 -5.25
CA ILE A 65 -4.96 3.12 -3.93
C ILE A 65 -3.45 2.99 -4.01
N VAL A 66 -2.74 4.09 -3.78
CA VAL A 66 -1.29 4.10 -3.63
C VAL A 66 -0.95 3.75 -2.18
N THR A 67 -0.46 2.53 -1.95
CA THR A 67 -0.40 1.90 -0.62
C THR A 67 0.69 2.46 0.30
N SER A 68 1.76 3.01 -0.26
CA SER A 68 2.85 3.62 0.52
C SER A 68 3.41 4.81 -0.25
N VAL A 69 3.21 6.01 0.30
CA VAL A 69 3.81 7.24 -0.21
C VAL A 69 4.68 7.86 0.87
N GLN A 70 5.96 8.07 0.56
CA GLN A 70 6.88 8.73 1.49
C GLN A 70 6.77 10.25 1.36
N LEU A 71 5.77 10.84 2.00
CA LEU A 71 5.47 12.28 1.91
C LEU A 71 6.50 13.20 2.56
N SER A 72 7.32 12.68 3.48
CA SER A 72 8.47 13.41 4.05
C SER A 72 9.46 13.86 2.97
N ASN A 73 9.56 13.09 1.89
CA ASN A 73 10.44 13.38 0.76
C ASN A 73 9.78 14.30 -0.28
N LEU A 74 8.47 14.56 -0.15
CA LEU A 74 7.63 15.32 -1.08
C LEU A 74 7.38 16.76 -0.59
N GLY A 75 8.22 17.29 0.30
CA GLY A 75 8.14 18.67 0.80
C GLY A 75 6.95 18.97 1.73
N SER A 76 6.23 17.95 2.20
CA SER A 76 5.09 18.13 3.10
C SER A 76 5.52 18.15 4.56
N SER A 77 4.85 18.96 5.39
CA SER A 77 5.05 19.04 6.85
C SER A 77 4.48 17.83 7.60
N THR A 78 4.56 16.64 7.00
CA THR A 78 4.18 15.40 7.67
C THR A 78 5.11 15.12 8.85
N PRO A 79 4.57 14.87 10.05
CA PRO A 79 5.35 14.35 11.16
C PRO A 79 6.14 13.12 10.73
N SER A 80 7.41 13.04 11.15
CA SER A 80 8.22 11.83 11.00
C SER A 80 7.52 10.65 11.67
N GLY A 81 7.56 9.47 11.06
CA GLY A 81 6.94 8.26 11.62
C GLY A 81 5.48 8.03 11.21
N LEU A 82 5.00 8.70 10.16
CA LEU A 82 3.72 8.38 9.52
C LEU A 82 3.95 7.71 8.17
N MET A 83 3.09 6.75 7.85
CA MET A 83 2.92 6.19 6.52
C MET A 83 1.61 6.73 5.93
N THR A 84 1.68 7.23 4.71
CA THR A 84 0.52 7.79 4.02
C THR A 84 0.06 6.88 2.90
N VAL A 85 -1.26 6.71 2.83
CA VAL A 85 -1.98 6.06 1.74
C VAL A 85 -2.80 7.12 1.01
N ILE A 86 -2.69 7.14 -0.32
CA ILE A 86 -3.47 8.04 -1.18
C ILE A 86 -4.39 7.20 -2.04
N GLY A 87 -5.70 7.44 -1.95
CA GLY A 87 -6.66 6.78 -2.80
C GLY A 87 -7.35 7.75 -3.74
N SER A 88 -7.86 7.21 -4.85
CA SER A 88 -8.62 7.96 -5.83
C SER A 88 -9.74 7.16 -6.44
N THR A 89 -10.89 7.82 -6.60
CA THR A 89 -11.96 7.37 -7.49
C THR A 89 -12.15 8.40 -8.58
N VAL A 90 -12.11 7.96 -9.83
CA VAL A 90 -12.25 8.84 -10.98
C VAL A 90 -13.61 9.56 -10.99
N ARG A 91 -13.65 10.81 -11.46
CA ARG A 91 -14.89 11.53 -11.80
C ARG A 91 -15.31 11.25 -13.24
N SER A 92 -16.54 11.64 -13.60
CA SER A 92 -17.02 11.52 -14.98
C SER A 92 -16.16 12.28 -16.01
N ASP A 93 -15.49 13.36 -15.60
CA ASP A 93 -14.57 14.15 -16.43
C ASP A 93 -13.14 13.58 -16.52
N GLY A 94 -12.89 12.42 -15.89
CA GLY A 94 -11.58 11.77 -15.82
C GLY A 94 -10.60 12.42 -14.84
N SER A 95 -11.03 13.39 -14.03
CA SER A 95 -10.23 13.95 -12.94
C SER A 95 -10.23 13.04 -11.70
N PRO A 96 -9.15 13.03 -10.89
CA PRO A 96 -9.09 12.21 -9.69
C PRO A 96 -9.87 12.83 -8.51
N ARG A 97 -10.59 12.02 -7.74
CA ARG A 97 -11.04 12.37 -6.38
C ARG A 97 -10.08 11.80 -5.35
N LEU A 98 -9.06 12.59 -5.02
CA LEU A 98 -8.02 12.18 -4.08
C LEU A 98 -8.52 12.25 -2.64
N PHE A 99 -8.25 11.19 -1.89
CA PHE A 99 -8.31 11.20 -0.43
C PHE A 99 -6.98 10.69 0.13
N ARG A 100 -6.72 11.04 1.39
CA ARG A 100 -5.49 10.73 2.10
C ARG A 100 -5.82 10.10 3.43
N VAL A 101 -5.11 9.03 3.78
CA VAL A 101 -5.17 8.41 5.11
C VAL A 101 -3.74 8.31 5.62
N ASP A 102 -3.50 8.89 6.80
CA ASP A 102 -2.22 8.80 7.49
C ASP A 102 -2.35 7.82 8.65
N ILE A 103 -1.37 6.92 8.78
CA ILE A 103 -1.28 5.99 9.90
C ILE A 103 0.14 5.98 10.48
N PRO A 104 0.30 5.65 11.77
CA PRO A 104 1.64 5.50 12.35
C PRO A 104 2.43 4.42 11.60
N ALA A 105 3.64 4.77 11.18
CA ALA A 105 4.59 3.83 10.65
C ALA A 105 5.10 2.94 11.79
N LEU A 106 5.15 1.63 11.55
CA LEU A 106 5.66 0.67 12.51
C LEU A 106 7.11 0.34 12.15
N GLU A 107 8.02 0.41 13.13
CA GLU A 107 9.43 0.11 12.97
C GLU A 107 9.70 -1.41 12.96
N CYS A 108 9.09 -2.11 12.00
CA CYS A 108 9.27 -3.54 11.83
C CYS A 108 9.16 -3.92 10.35
N ASN A 109 10.01 -4.85 9.91
CA ASN A 109 9.97 -5.38 8.56
C ASN A 109 8.93 -6.50 8.49
N PHE A 110 7.89 -6.27 7.70
CA PHE A 110 6.83 -7.25 7.48
C PHE A 110 6.80 -7.68 6.02
N ASN A 111 6.62 -8.98 5.81
CA ASN A 111 6.36 -9.55 4.50
C ASN A 111 4.86 -9.85 4.34
N GLY A 112 4.33 -9.75 3.12
CA GLY A 112 2.92 -10.06 2.82
C GLY A 112 1.91 -8.99 3.25
N THR A 113 2.35 -7.81 3.68
CA THR A 113 1.44 -6.69 4.03
C THR A 113 0.63 -6.21 2.83
N GLY A 114 1.22 -6.19 1.64
CA GLY A 114 0.53 -5.88 0.39
C GLY A 114 -0.60 -6.88 0.07
N ASP A 115 -0.34 -8.18 0.24
CA ASP A 115 -1.35 -9.23 0.01
C ASP A 115 -2.51 -9.12 1.00
N MET A 116 -2.19 -8.89 2.28
CA MET A 116 -3.19 -8.64 3.31
C MET A 116 -4.01 -7.38 3.01
N PHE A 117 -3.36 -6.29 2.58
CA PHE A 117 -4.03 -5.05 2.21
C PHE A 117 -5.01 -5.29 1.04
N ALA A 118 -4.56 -5.97 0.00
CA ALA A 118 -5.37 -6.30 -1.17
C ALA A 118 -6.58 -7.17 -0.81
N ALA A 119 -6.36 -8.25 -0.06
CA ALA A 119 -7.41 -9.18 0.35
C ALA A 119 -8.50 -8.49 1.20
N LEU A 120 -8.09 -7.68 2.18
CA LEU A 120 -9.02 -6.95 3.04
C LEU A 120 -9.76 -5.86 2.27
N THR A 121 -9.09 -5.16 1.34
CA THR A 121 -9.70 -4.09 0.54
C THR A 121 -10.90 -4.58 -0.25
N VAL A 122 -10.82 -5.74 -0.89
CA VAL A 122 -11.94 -6.31 -1.66
C VAL A 122 -13.18 -6.48 -0.78
N ALA A 123 -13.03 -7.09 0.39
CA ALA A 123 -14.14 -7.32 1.31
C ALA A 123 -14.72 -6.00 1.87
N ARG A 124 -13.85 -5.09 2.31
CA ARG A 124 -14.24 -3.81 2.93
C ARG A 124 -14.85 -2.83 1.93
N LEU A 125 -14.38 -2.82 0.69
CA LEU A 125 -14.95 -1.99 -0.37
C LEU A 125 -16.38 -2.44 -0.68
N ARG A 126 -16.59 -3.75 -0.83
CA ARG A 126 -17.93 -4.30 -1.03
C ARG A 126 -18.86 -3.97 0.15
N GLU A 127 -18.38 -4.12 1.38
CA GLU A 127 -19.14 -3.74 2.59
C GLU A 127 -19.57 -2.26 2.53
N ALA A 128 -18.63 -1.36 2.22
CA ALA A 128 -18.89 0.08 2.14
C ALA A 128 -19.88 0.44 1.03
N VAL A 129 -19.73 -0.16 -0.16
CA VAL A 129 -20.67 0.03 -1.28
C VAL A 129 -22.07 -0.47 -0.93
N TYR A 130 -22.17 -1.59 -0.20
CA TYR A 130 -23.48 -2.08 0.23
C TYR A 130 -24.11 -1.15 1.27
N ALA A 131 -23.33 -0.44 2.08
CA ALA A 131 -23.87 0.52 3.05
C ALA A 131 -24.47 1.80 2.41
N THR A 132 -24.05 2.20 1.20
CA THR A 132 -24.49 3.47 0.57
C THR A 132 -25.87 3.41 -0.11
N GLY A 133 -26.47 2.23 -0.27
CA GLY A 133 -27.79 2.05 -0.91
C GLY A 133 -27.77 1.21 -2.19
N SER A 134 -28.93 1.00 -2.82
CA SER A 134 -29.09 0.07 -3.95
C SER A 134 -28.51 0.56 -5.28
N THR A 135 -28.47 1.88 -5.51
CA THR A 135 -27.99 2.45 -6.78
C THR A 135 -26.53 2.09 -7.03
N LEU A 136 -25.64 2.40 -6.08
CA LEU A 136 -24.20 2.18 -6.27
C LEU A 136 -23.84 0.69 -6.43
N ARG A 137 -24.58 -0.21 -5.76
CA ARG A 137 -24.38 -1.66 -5.87
C ARG A 137 -24.55 -2.19 -7.28
N ASN A 138 -25.41 -1.53 -8.07
CA ASN A 138 -25.69 -1.89 -9.47
C ASN A 138 -24.92 -1.03 -10.47
N THR A 139 -24.16 -0.04 -10.01
CA THR A 139 -23.30 0.77 -10.86
C THR A 139 -22.05 -0.01 -11.24
N LYS A 140 -21.69 0.03 -12.53
CA LYS A 140 -20.46 -0.59 -13.04
C LYS A 140 -19.25 -0.10 -12.23
N SER A 141 -18.41 -1.04 -11.81
CA SER A 141 -17.20 -0.80 -11.02
C SER A 141 -17.42 -0.03 -9.70
N TRP A 142 -18.67 0.15 -9.25
CA TRP A 142 -19.02 0.91 -8.04
C TRP A 142 -18.49 2.36 -7.99
N VAL A 143 -18.41 3.01 -9.15
CA VAL A 143 -18.02 4.42 -9.23
C VAL A 143 -19.09 5.31 -8.61
N SER A 144 -18.73 6.04 -7.57
CA SER A 144 -19.67 6.95 -6.88
C SER A 144 -20.00 8.18 -7.72
N PRO A 145 -21.21 8.76 -7.59
CA PRO A 145 -21.57 10.04 -8.21
C PRO A 145 -20.57 11.17 -7.90
N ASP A 146 -20.38 12.12 -8.82
CA ASP A 146 -19.32 13.15 -8.73
C ASP A 146 -19.49 14.15 -7.56
N ASP A 147 -20.71 14.29 -7.04
CA ASP A 147 -21.06 15.11 -5.87
C ASP A 147 -20.65 14.47 -4.53
N VAL A 148 -20.32 13.17 -4.53
CA VAL A 148 -19.76 12.50 -3.35
C VAL A 148 -18.36 13.04 -3.06
N SER A 149 -18.19 13.60 -1.86
CA SER A 149 -16.90 14.14 -1.42
C SER A 149 -15.85 13.03 -1.25
N PRO A 150 -14.54 13.33 -1.40
CA PRO A 150 -13.51 12.30 -1.37
C PRO A 150 -13.47 11.45 -0.09
N THR A 151 -13.77 12.03 1.07
CA THR A 151 -13.79 11.33 2.37
C THR A 151 -15.03 10.47 2.60
N GLU A 152 -16.10 10.70 1.83
CA GLU A 152 -17.34 9.92 1.87
C GLU A 152 -17.39 8.82 0.81
N LEU A 153 -16.36 8.71 -0.03
CA LEU A 153 -16.24 7.60 -0.96
C LEU A 153 -16.19 6.26 -0.22
N PRO A 154 -16.88 5.21 -0.71
CA PRO A 154 -16.73 3.85 -0.19
C PRO A 154 -15.28 3.38 -0.18
N LEU A 155 -14.48 3.80 -1.17
CA LEU A 155 -13.05 3.52 -1.23
C LEU A 155 -12.31 4.11 -0.03
N ALA A 156 -12.59 5.35 0.37
CA ALA A 156 -11.99 5.99 1.54
C ALA A 156 -12.38 5.27 2.83
N LYS A 157 -13.69 5.05 3.06
CA LYS A 157 -14.19 4.35 4.24
C LYS A 157 -13.65 2.92 4.36
N SER A 158 -13.52 2.22 3.23
CA SER A 158 -12.92 0.89 3.20
C SER A 158 -11.43 0.92 3.52
N THR A 159 -10.69 1.89 2.98
CA THR A 159 -9.24 2.06 3.21
C THR A 159 -8.95 2.29 4.69
N GLU A 160 -9.71 3.16 5.36
CA GLU A 160 -9.59 3.39 6.81
C GLU A 160 -9.79 2.09 7.61
N LYS A 161 -10.84 1.32 7.30
CA LYS A 161 -11.12 0.03 7.97
C LYS A 161 -10.03 -1.00 7.74
N VAL A 162 -9.49 -1.08 6.51
CA VAL A 162 -8.39 -1.99 6.16
C VAL A 162 -7.16 -1.63 6.96
N LEU A 163 -6.75 -0.36 6.91
CA LEU A 163 -5.55 0.12 7.61
C LEU A 163 -5.65 -0.07 9.13
N SER A 164 -6.82 0.21 9.72
CA SER A 164 -7.06 -0.05 11.15
C SER A 164 -6.96 -1.54 11.49
N SER A 165 -7.55 -2.41 10.67
CA SER A 165 -7.47 -3.88 10.87
C SER A 165 -6.02 -4.38 10.76
N MET A 166 -5.29 -3.91 9.75
CA MET A 166 -3.89 -4.24 9.55
C MET A 166 -3.02 -3.75 10.70
N HIS A 167 -3.20 -2.51 11.14
CA HIS A 167 -2.42 -1.95 12.23
C HIS A 167 -2.56 -2.79 13.51
N ALA A 168 -3.77 -3.24 13.84
CA ALA A 168 -4.00 -4.14 14.97
C ALA A 168 -3.32 -5.51 14.81
N ILE A 169 -3.31 -6.08 13.60
CA ILE A 169 -2.63 -7.35 13.31
C ILE A 169 -1.12 -7.19 13.44
N LEU A 170 -0.56 -6.10 12.87
CA LEU A 170 0.88 -5.85 12.86
C LEU A 170 1.42 -5.59 14.26
N LEU A 171 0.70 -4.83 15.09
CA LEU A 171 1.07 -4.63 16.50
C LEU A 171 1.12 -5.95 17.27
N LYS A 172 0.08 -6.78 17.17
CA LYS A 172 0.06 -8.11 17.80
C LYS A 172 1.18 -9.03 17.29
N THR A 173 1.51 -8.90 15.99
CA THR A 173 2.61 -9.64 15.39
C THR A 173 3.96 -9.19 15.94
N MET A 174 4.15 -7.89 16.17
CA MET A 174 5.35 -7.35 16.83
C MET A 174 5.47 -7.84 18.26
N GLU A 175 4.40 -7.74 19.05
CA GLU A 175 4.38 -8.22 20.44
C GLU A 175 4.74 -9.73 20.52
N ALA A 176 4.12 -10.55 19.67
CA ALA A 176 4.42 -11.98 19.62
C ALA A 176 5.88 -12.26 19.21
N ARG A 177 6.40 -11.50 18.23
CA ARG A 177 7.79 -11.61 17.79
C ARG A 177 8.77 -11.23 18.90
N GLU A 178 8.50 -10.18 19.67
CA GLU A 178 9.35 -9.75 20.79
C GLU A 178 9.41 -10.82 21.89
N VAL A 179 8.27 -11.40 22.25
CA VAL A 179 8.21 -12.52 23.21
C VAL A 179 9.05 -13.70 22.74
N GLU A 180 8.95 -14.06 21.46
CA GLU A 180 9.72 -15.16 20.88
C GLU A 180 11.23 -14.86 20.80
N LEU A 181 11.61 -13.64 20.43
CA LEU A 181 13.01 -13.21 20.42
C LEU A 181 13.61 -13.17 21.83
N ALA A 182 12.83 -12.81 22.85
CA ALA A 182 13.27 -12.86 24.24
C ALA A 182 13.48 -14.31 24.71
N ALA A 183 12.57 -15.23 24.35
CA ALA A 183 12.69 -16.65 24.70
C ALA A 183 13.92 -17.33 24.06
N THR A 184 14.35 -16.85 22.90
CA THR A 184 15.51 -17.38 22.16
C THR A 184 16.80 -16.58 22.38
N ALA A 185 16.82 -15.60 23.29
CA ALA A 185 17.98 -14.72 23.48
C ALA A 185 19.25 -15.46 23.96
N HIS A 186 19.09 -16.60 24.63
CA HIS A 186 20.20 -17.40 25.16
C HIS A 186 20.64 -18.56 24.24
N THR A 187 20.10 -18.68 23.03
CA THR A 187 20.44 -19.80 22.13
C THR A 187 21.71 -19.57 21.32
N ILE A 188 22.17 -18.32 21.19
CA ILE A 188 23.44 -17.99 20.53
C ILE A 188 24.51 -17.90 21.61
N ASP A 189 25.38 -18.91 21.67
CA ASP A 189 26.61 -18.85 22.46
C ASP A 189 27.64 -17.98 21.71
N PRO A 190 28.06 -16.82 22.27
CA PRO A 190 29.04 -15.96 21.63
C PRO A 190 30.46 -16.53 21.68
N THR A 191 30.70 -17.60 22.43
CA THR A 191 32.04 -18.17 22.57
C THR A 191 32.53 -18.78 21.25
N GLY A 192 33.70 -18.30 20.79
CA GLY A 192 34.35 -18.81 19.58
C GLY A 192 33.83 -18.23 18.24
N LEU A 193 32.90 -17.28 18.25
CA LEU A 193 32.45 -16.56 17.06
C LEU A 193 33.25 -15.28 16.83
N THR A 194 33.54 -14.95 15.56
CA THR A 194 33.96 -13.60 15.19
C THR A 194 32.78 -12.63 15.29
N GLU A 195 33.06 -11.33 15.42
CA GLU A 195 32.02 -10.28 15.51
C GLU A 195 31.06 -10.31 14.31
N GLU A 196 31.60 -10.48 13.10
CA GLU A 196 30.81 -10.65 11.86
C GLU A 196 29.92 -11.90 11.89
N GLN A 197 30.42 -13.03 12.40
CA GLN A 197 29.64 -14.26 12.51
C GLN A 197 28.52 -14.15 13.55
N PHE A 198 28.78 -13.43 14.65
CA PHE A 198 27.78 -13.14 15.67
C PHE A 198 26.69 -12.23 15.11
N GLU A 199 27.05 -11.18 14.37
CA GLU A 199 26.09 -10.28 13.73
C GLU A 199 25.22 -10.98 12.69
N ILE A 200 25.80 -11.86 11.86
CA ILE A 200 25.04 -12.68 10.90
C ILE A 200 24.06 -13.59 11.64
N ARG A 201 24.48 -14.27 12.71
CA ARG A 201 23.59 -15.15 13.50
C ARG A 201 22.48 -14.38 14.20
N GLU A 202 22.75 -13.21 14.75
CA GLU A 202 21.74 -12.32 15.30
C GLU A 202 20.77 -11.83 14.22
N HIS A 203 21.27 -11.50 13.02
CA HIS A 203 20.44 -11.11 11.88
C HIS A 203 19.51 -12.24 11.44
N LEU A 204 20.03 -13.46 11.26
CA LEU A 204 19.25 -14.65 10.92
C LEU A 204 18.19 -14.95 12.00
N ARG A 205 18.54 -14.88 13.28
CA ARG A 205 17.60 -15.07 14.40
C ARG A 205 16.47 -14.02 14.38
N ARG A 206 16.82 -12.75 14.15
CA ARG A 206 15.83 -11.65 14.09
C ARG A 206 14.91 -11.73 12.88
N THR A 207 15.38 -12.28 11.78
CA THR A 207 14.63 -12.38 10.51
C THR A 207 13.95 -13.72 10.32
N LYS A 208 14.28 -14.75 11.13
CA LYS A 208 13.95 -16.15 10.88
C LYS A 208 14.28 -16.59 9.45
N ALA A 209 15.27 -15.96 8.82
CA ALA A 209 15.78 -16.43 7.55
C ALA A 209 16.40 -17.81 7.78
N ALA A 210 15.98 -18.81 7.02
CA ALA A 210 16.61 -20.13 7.06
C ALA A 210 18.08 -19.98 6.61
N GLU A 211 18.99 -20.65 7.34
CA GLU A 211 20.39 -20.83 6.96
C GLU A 211 20.54 -21.41 5.54
#